data_AF-A0A1Z9BYH1-F1
#
_entry.id   AF-A0A1Z9BYH1-F1
#
_cell.length_a   1.000
_cell.length_b   1.000
_cell.length_c   1.000
_cell.angle_alpha   90.00
_cell.angle_beta   90.00
_cell.angle_gamma   90.00
#
_symmetry.space_group_name_H-M   'P 1'
#
loop_
_entity.id
_entity.type
_entity.pdbx_description
1 polymer ?
#
loop_
_entity_poly.entity_id
_entity_poly.type
_entity_poly.pdbx_seq_one_letter_code
_entity_poly.pdbx_strand_id
1 'polypeptide(L)'
;YYGSMENTIQEIDDILEATGLKVSQCRVRSLPIHSEVESFIRRHRMTIVLEINRDGQLWGILRRELPNDIVGKVHSVAYSDGMPPRARIYAEKILETIKEVSQ
;
A
#
# COMPACT_ATOMS: atom_id res chain seq x y z
N TYR A 1 1.33 2.24 4.04
CA TYR A 1 2.77 1.93 3.91
C TYR A 1 3.39 1.64 5.28
N TYR A 2 4.55 1.00 5.30
CA TYR A 2 5.32 0.70 6.53
C TYR A 2 6.82 0.98 6.32
N GLY A 3 7.52 1.37 7.39
CA GLY A 3 8.96 1.66 7.36
C GLY A 3 9.33 3.02 6.75
N SER A 4 10.54 3.08 6.18
CA SER A 4 11.22 4.31 5.74
C SER A 4 10.81 4.77 4.33
N MET A 5 9.52 5.03 4.13
CA MET A 5 8.93 5.50 2.86
C MET A 5 8.49 6.97 2.90
N GLU A 6 8.71 7.68 4.02
CA GLU A 6 8.05 8.95 4.30
C GLU A 6 8.38 10.07 3.31
N ASN A 7 9.63 10.17 2.85
CA ASN A 7 9.98 11.16 1.81
C ASN A 7 9.46 10.74 0.43
N THR A 8 9.50 9.44 0.13
CA THR A 8 9.08 8.89 -1.15
C THR A 8 7.56 8.92 -1.33
N ILE A 9 6.78 8.89 -0.24
CA ILE A 9 5.32 8.81 -0.33
C ILE A 9 4.71 10.07 -0.95
N GLN A 10 5.28 11.25 -0.69
CA GLN A 10 4.78 12.50 -1.25
C GLN A 10 5.01 12.57 -2.76
N GLU A 11 6.19 12.17 -3.24
CA GLU A 11 6.44 12.06 -4.67
C GLU A 11 5.53 11.01 -5.35
N ILE A 12 5.22 9.91 -4.67
CA ILE A 12 4.25 8.92 -5.18
C ILE A 12 2.86 9.57 -5.29
N ASP A 13 2.44 10.33 -4.27
CA ASP A 13 1.17 11.06 -4.26
C ASP A 13 1.07 11.98 -5.47
N ASP A 14 2.08 12.82 -5.68
CA ASP A 14 2.15 13.77 -6.81
C ASP A 14 2.03 13.06 -8.17
N ILE A 15 2.72 11.92 -8.33
CA ILE A 15 2.65 11.13 -9.57
C ILE A 15 1.26 10.53 -9.77
N LEU A 16 0.62 10.03 -8.71
CA LEU A 16 -0.72 9.45 -8.80
C LEU A 16 -1.78 10.52 -9.04
N GLU A 17 -1.68 11.69 -8.40
CA GLU A 17 -2.60 12.81 -8.62
C GLU A 17 -2.53 13.32 -10.07
N ALA A 18 -1.36 13.31 -10.70
CA ALA A 18 -1.19 13.64 -12.12
C ALA A 18 -1.97 12.69 -13.06
N THR A 19 -2.37 11.51 -12.59
CA THR A 19 -3.24 10.58 -13.34
C THR A 19 -4.74 10.80 -13.08
N GLY A 20 -5.10 11.76 -12.21
CA GLY A 20 -6.47 12.02 -11.79
C GLY A 20 -6.96 11.11 -10.65
N LEU A 21 -6.09 10.24 -10.11
CA LEU A 21 -6.41 9.39 -8.98
C LEU A 21 -6.28 10.19 -7.68
N LYS A 22 -7.31 10.10 -6.82
CA LYS A 22 -7.24 10.58 -5.44
C LYS A 22 -6.96 9.41 -4.53
N VAL A 23 -5.87 9.48 -3.78
CA VAL A 23 -5.49 8.44 -2.81
C VAL A 23 -5.51 9.00 -1.40
N SER A 24 -5.59 8.11 -0.43
CA SER A 24 -5.44 8.44 0.98
C SER A 24 -4.29 7.63 1.54
N GLN A 25 -3.53 8.22 2.46
CA GLN A 25 -2.35 7.59 3.01
C GLN A 25 -2.62 7.09 4.44
N CYS A 26 -2.13 5.89 4.74
CA CYS A 26 -2.12 5.32 6.08
C CYS A 26 -0.73 4.75 6.38
N ARG A 27 -0.09 5.25 7.44
CA ARG A 27 1.20 4.76 7.91
C ARG A 27 0.99 3.78 9.06
N VAL A 28 1.40 2.54 8.86
CA VAL A 28 1.45 1.54 9.94
C VAL A 28 2.77 1.75 10.69
N ARG A 29 2.70 1.96 12.01
CA ARG A 29 3.87 2.25 12.87
C ARG A 29 4.32 1.08 13.73
N SER A 30 3.42 0.16 14.05
CA SER A 30 3.71 -1.00 14.89
C SER A 30 2.73 -2.14 14.59
N LEU A 31 3.10 -3.34 15.05
CA LEU A 31 2.26 -4.53 15.07
C LEU A 31 2.03 -4.94 16.55
N PRO A 32 0.89 -5.59 16.89
CA PRO A 32 -0.22 -5.98 16.02
C PRO A 32 -1.01 -4.79 15.44
N ILE A 33 -1.74 -5.01 14.36
CA ILE A 33 -2.44 -3.91 13.66
C ILE A 33 -3.49 -3.24 14.56
N HIS A 34 -3.45 -1.91 14.61
CA HIS A 34 -4.43 -1.11 15.33
C HIS A 34 -5.77 -1.07 14.57
N SER A 35 -6.89 -0.96 15.29
CA SER A 35 -8.26 -0.90 14.73
C SER A 35 -8.49 0.26 13.75
N GLU A 36 -7.65 1.30 13.81
CA GLU A 36 -7.64 2.39 12.83
C GLU A 36 -7.24 1.93 11.43
N VAL A 37 -6.36 0.94 11.30
CA VAL A 37 -5.98 0.37 9.99
C VAL A 37 -7.15 -0.38 9.38
N GLU A 38 -7.87 -1.15 10.19
CA GLU A 38 -9.12 -1.79 9.76
C GLU A 38 -10.16 -0.74 9.32
N SER A 39 -10.36 0.29 10.15
CA SER A 39 -11.29 1.38 9.85
C SER A 39 -10.90 2.13 8.58
N PHE A 40 -9.60 2.30 8.34
CA PHE A 40 -9.07 2.85 7.09
C PHE A 40 -9.46 1.95 5.91
N ILE A 41 -9.16 0.65 5.95
CA ILE A 41 -9.50 -0.28 4.86
C ILE A 41 -11.01 -0.28 4.58
N ARG A 42 -11.86 -0.27 5.61
CA ARG A 42 -13.33 -0.27 5.46
C ARG A 42 -13.87 0.92 4.68
N ARG A 43 -13.27 2.10 4.83
CA ARG A 43 -13.71 3.34 4.15
C ARG A 43 -13.26 3.44 2.70
N HIS A 44 -12.37 2.56 2.24
CA HIS A 44 -11.82 2.62 0.89
C HIS A 44 -12.32 1.46 0.05
N ARG A 45 -12.53 1.72 -1.25
CA ARG A 45 -12.89 0.68 -2.22
C ARG A 45 -11.78 -0.36 -2.36
N MET A 46 -10.53 0.10 -2.30
CA MET A 46 -9.31 -0.67 -2.48
C MET A 46 -8.23 -0.07 -1.57
N THR A 47 -7.41 -0.91 -0.97
CA THR A 47 -6.23 -0.49 -0.19
C THR A 47 -5.00 -1.24 -0.73
N ILE A 48 -3.90 -0.52 -0.94
CA ILE A 48 -2.62 -1.10 -1.37
C ILE A 48 -1.62 -0.97 -0.22
N VAL A 49 -1.09 -2.11 0.20
CA VAL A 49 0.00 -2.21 1.17
C VAL A 49 1.30 -1.98 0.41
N LEU A 50 1.98 -0.89 0.76
CA LEU A 50 3.24 -0.50 0.15
C LEU A 50 4.40 -0.79 1.10
N GLU A 51 5.35 -1.63 0.67
CA GLU A 51 6.44 -2.13 1.51
C GLU A 51 7.78 -2.30 0.78
N ILE A 52 8.87 -1.91 1.45
CA ILE A 52 10.25 -2.01 0.92
C ILE A 52 10.84 -3.40 1.24
N ASN A 53 10.24 -4.44 0.68
CA ASN A 53 10.79 -5.79 0.71
C ASN A 53 10.25 -6.56 -0.50
N ARG A 54 10.78 -7.77 -0.73
CA ARG A 54 10.36 -8.60 -1.88
C ARG A 54 9.23 -9.56 -1.54
N ASP A 55 9.09 -9.92 -0.27
CA ASP A 55 8.27 -11.06 0.15
C ASP A 55 6.82 -10.68 0.50
N GLY A 56 6.50 -9.39 0.58
CA GLY A 56 5.19 -8.95 1.05
C GLY A 56 4.96 -9.34 2.51
N GLN A 57 5.97 -9.17 3.36
CA GLN A 57 5.93 -9.63 4.75
C GLN A 57 4.77 -8.98 5.53
N LEU A 58 4.56 -7.67 5.35
CA LEU A 58 3.45 -6.99 6.02
C LEU A 58 2.12 -7.47 5.48
N TRP A 59 1.99 -7.57 4.16
CA TRP A 59 0.81 -8.17 3.54
C TRP A 59 0.50 -9.57 4.09
N GLY A 60 1.50 -10.44 4.23
CA GLY A 60 1.34 -11.78 4.78
C GLY A 60 0.85 -11.81 6.24
N ILE A 61 1.18 -10.79 7.03
CA ILE A 61 0.65 -10.61 8.39
C ILE A 61 -0.80 -10.10 8.31
N LEU A 62 -1.04 -9.03 7.56
CA LEU A 62 -2.37 -8.44 7.39
C LEU A 62 -3.39 -9.45 6.87
N ARG A 63 -3.03 -10.29 5.91
CA ARG A 63 -3.91 -11.32 5.35
C ARG A 63 -4.38 -12.34 6.40
N ARG A 64 -3.59 -12.59 7.44
CA ARG A 64 -3.93 -13.53 8.52
C ARG A 64 -4.74 -12.87 9.64
N GLU A 65 -4.54 -11.57 9.86
CA GLU A 65 -5.14 -10.83 10.97
C GLU A 65 -6.42 -10.07 10.58
N LEU A 66 -6.57 -9.69 9.31
CA LEU A 66 -7.73 -8.94 8.85
C LEU A 66 -8.99 -9.81 8.75
N PRO A 67 -10.17 -9.26 9.10
CA PRO A 67 -11.45 -9.92 8.86
C PRO A 67 -11.68 -10.32 7.39
N ASN A 68 -12.29 -11.48 7.18
CA ASN A 68 -12.56 -12.06 5.86
C ASN A 68 -13.40 -11.14 4.95
N ASP A 69 -14.27 -10.30 5.52
CA ASP A 69 -15.14 -9.39 4.78
C ASP A 69 -14.40 -8.20 4.16
N ILE A 70 -13.16 -7.92 4.59
CA ILE A 70 -12.38 -6.79 4.08
C ILE A 70 -11.04 -7.19 3.46
N VAL A 71 -10.50 -8.36 3.79
CA VAL A 71 -9.19 -8.81 3.27
C VAL A 71 -9.12 -8.82 1.75
N GLY A 72 -10.25 -9.10 1.07
CA GLY A 72 -10.35 -9.07 -0.39
C GLY A 72 -10.23 -7.68 -1.02
N LYS A 73 -10.29 -6.60 -0.24
CA LYS A 73 -10.08 -5.21 -0.70
C LYS A 73 -8.61 -4.77 -0.63
N VAL A 74 -7.75 -5.61 -0.07
CA VAL A 74 -6.36 -5.27 0.23
C VAL A 74 -5.44 -6.00 -0.74
N HIS A 75 -4.56 -5.23 -1.36
CA HIS A 75 -3.56 -5.70 -2.30
C HIS A 75 -2.18 -5.26 -1.83
N SER A 76 -1.12 -5.77 -2.45
CA SER A 76 0.26 -5.50 -2.02
C SER A 76 1.15 -5.08 -3.18
N VAL A 77 1.92 -4.03 -2.96
CA VAL A 77 3.08 -3.66 -3.76
C VAL A 77 4.31 -3.82 -2.87
N ALA A 78 4.96 -4.98 -3.03
CA ALA A 78 6.22 -5.31 -2.38
C ALA A 78 7.34 -5.18 -3.41
N TYR A 79 8.27 -4.26 -3.16
CA TYR A 79 9.44 -4.10 -4.03
C TYR A 79 10.69 -3.75 -3.21
N SER A 80 11.82 -4.33 -3.61
CA SER A 80 13.14 -3.87 -3.17
C SER A 80 14.19 -4.41 -4.13
N ASP A 81 15.05 -3.54 -4.62
CA ASP A 81 16.22 -3.86 -5.44
C ASP A 81 17.53 -3.66 -4.67
N GLY A 82 17.45 -3.39 -3.36
CA GLY A 82 18.60 -3.06 -2.52
C GLY A 82 18.99 -1.57 -2.53
N MET A 83 18.34 -0.74 -3.36
CA MET A 83 18.52 0.70 -3.37
C MET A 83 17.46 1.41 -2.52
N PRO A 84 17.69 2.67 -2.13
CA PRO A 84 16.64 3.51 -1.53
C PRO A 84 15.38 3.55 -2.40
N PRO A 85 14.19 3.66 -1.78
CA PRO A 85 12.93 3.64 -2.51
C PRO A 85 12.82 4.82 -3.49
N ARG A 86 12.45 4.51 -4.75
CA ARG A 86 12.29 5.48 -5.84
C ARG A 86 10.81 5.63 -6.18
N ALA A 87 10.27 6.82 -6.02
CA ALA A 87 8.83 7.09 -6.12
C ALA A 87 8.21 6.59 -7.42
N ARG A 88 8.87 6.88 -8.55
CA ARG A 88 8.43 6.45 -9.88
C ARG A 88 8.16 4.95 -9.99
N ILE A 89 9.05 4.11 -9.46
CA ILE A 89 8.90 2.65 -9.55
C ILE A 89 7.69 2.18 -8.75
N TYR A 90 7.51 2.72 -7.55
CA TYR A 90 6.36 2.36 -6.72
C TYR A 90 5.05 2.89 -7.33
N ALA A 91 5.04 4.10 -7.89
CA ALA A 91 3.87 4.65 -8.57
C ALA A 91 3.46 3.80 -9.80
N GLU A 92 4.43 3.42 -10.63
CA GLU A 92 4.19 2.52 -11.78
C GLU A 92 3.55 1.19 -11.31
N LYS A 93 4.11 0.57 -10.27
CA LYS A 93 3.58 -0.68 -9.69
C LYS A 93 2.19 -0.53 -9.05
N ILE A 94 1.92 0.60 -8.42
CA ILE A 94 0.60 0.92 -7.87
C ILE A 94 -0.42 1.00 -9.01
N LEU A 95 -0.09 1.70 -10.09
CA LEU A 95 -0.97 1.83 -11.26
C LEU A 95 -1.21 0.49 -11.95
N GLU A 96 -0.17 -0.35 -12.08
CA GLU A 96 -0.30 -1.73 -12.56
C GLU A 96 -1.29 -2.53 -11.70
N THR A 97 -1.11 -2.49 -10.37
CA THR A 97 -1.99 -3.19 -9.42
C THR A 97 -3.43 -2.71 -9.52
N ILE A 98 -3.66 -1.40 -9.61
CA ILE A 98 -5.01 -0.82 -9.75
C ILE A 98 -5.69 -1.32 -11.03
N LYS A 99 -4.93 -1.39 -12.13
CA LYS A 99 -5.41 -1.87 -13.42
C LYS A 99 -5.77 -3.35 -13.36
N GLU A 100 -4.90 -4.19 -12.80
CA GLU A 100 -5.12 -5.64 -12.67
C GLU A 100 -6.37 -5.98 -11.86
N VAL A 101 -6.65 -5.23 -10.78
CA VAL A 101 -7.81 -5.49 -9.93
C VAL A 101 -9.11 -4.89 -10.49
N SER A 102 -9.01 -3.88 -11.36
CA SER A 102 -10.19 -3.24 -11.98
C SER A 102 -10.65 -3.94 -13.26
N GLN A 103 -9.94 -4.97 -13.71
CA GLN A 103 -10.30 -5.84 -14.83
C GLN A 103 -11.13 -7.04 -14.36
#